data_AF-A0A932JSD5-F1
#
_entry.id   AF-A0A932JSD5-F1
#
_cell.length_a   1.000
_cell.length_b   1.000
_cell.length_c   1.000
_cell.angle_alpha   90.00
_cell.angle_beta   90.00
_cell.angle_gamma   90.00
#
_symmetry.space_group_name_H-M   'P 1'
#
loop_
_entity.id
_entity.type
_entity.pdbx_description
1 polymer ?
#
loop_
_entity_poly.entity_id
_entity_poly.type
_entity_poly.pdbx_seq_one_letter_code
_entity_poly.pdbx_strand_id
1 'polypeptide(L)'
;MVRSTTAALVLLLAGCVTLPSEYNPPSAALPSEAGFTRLDPGSQKLVSLHFETSAYTADGAKAASETAETLYRKIMEDTGLYSFMPRELYPLVVYSGQDEYLRKTGMPAWSGGVSVGRAVYMPDSPQFRHTLAHEMTHLIFNEFMVRPDPSQRWINEGMAVYEEEESRGGMRMRPGTQAIPFREMVSLAPIGERDVVVGDWYRQVGSVVRFMIERGGKVGFGEFLKAVRDGRPLDEAVRTGFPGNWASAAALEAAWTANR
;
A
#
# COMPACT_ATOMS: atom_id res chain seq x y z
N MET A 1 -41.87 -20.89 -1.23
CA MET A 1 -40.96 -19.91 -1.85
C MET A 1 -40.04 -19.37 -0.76
N VAL A 2 -38.80 -19.84 -0.70
CA VAL A 2 -37.79 -19.33 0.25
C VAL A 2 -36.95 -18.31 -0.52
N ARG A 3 -37.07 -17.03 -0.17
CA ARG A 3 -36.18 -15.99 -0.69
C ARG A 3 -34.89 -16.02 0.12
N SER A 4 -33.82 -16.54 -0.47
CA SER A 4 -32.46 -16.32 0.03
C SER A 4 -32.09 -14.86 -0.23
N THR A 5 -31.85 -14.11 0.84
CA THR A 5 -31.15 -12.83 0.80
C THR A 5 -29.66 -13.11 0.79
N THR A 6 -29.04 -13.01 -0.38
CA THR A 6 -27.58 -12.97 -0.52
C THR A 6 -27.11 -11.60 -0.03
N ALA A 7 -26.53 -11.56 1.17
CA ALA A 7 -25.81 -10.38 1.62
C ALA A 7 -24.52 -10.26 0.78
N ALA A 8 -24.45 -9.21 -0.05
CA ALA A 8 -23.22 -8.86 -0.75
C ALA A 8 -22.23 -8.29 0.28
N LEU A 9 -21.21 -9.08 0.62
CA LEU A 9 -20.09 -8.63 1.42
C LEU A 9 -19.25 -7.69 0.55
N VAL A 10 -19.46 -6.38 0.69
CA VAL A 10 -18.60 -5.38 0.07
C VAL A 10 -17.30 -5.36 0.87
N LEU A 11 -16.29 -6.07 0.37
CA LEU A 11 -14.91 -5.91 0.79
C LEU A 11 -14.47 -4.50 0.42
N LEU A 12 -14.55 -3.60 1.40
CA LEU A 12 -13.90 -2.29 1.36
C LEU A 12 -12.39 -2.57 1.36
N LEU A 13 -11.79 -2.64 0.17
CA LEU A 13 -10.38 -2.35 0.02
C LEU A 13 -10.15 -0.98 0.66
N ALA A 14 -9.17 -0.87 1.55
CA ALA A 14 -8.89 0.38 2.25
C ALA A 14 -8.82 1.49 1.18
N GLY A 15 -9.79 2.40 1.23
CA GLY A 15 -9.81 3.52 0.32
C GLY A 15 -8.60 4.38 0.66
N CYS A 16 -7.55 4.19 -0.12
CA CYS A 16 -6.36 5.01 -0.09
C CYS A 16 -6.60 6.20 -1.01
N VAL A 17 -6.35 7.39 -0.50
CA VAL A 17 -6.43 8.61 -1.29
C VAL A 17 -5.08 8.77 -1.98
N THR A 18 -5.01 8.42 -3.27
CA THR A 18 -3.91 8.94 -4.09
C THR A 18 -4.21 10.41 -4.36
N LEU A 19 -3.62 11.31 -3.58
CA LEU A 19 -3.75 12.73 -3.84
C LEU A 19 -3.19 13.02 -5.25
N PRO A 20 -3.96 13.64 -6.16
CA PRO A 20 -3.40 14.10 -7.43
C PRO A 20 -2.25 15.06 -7.16
N SER A 21 -1.27 15.13 -8.07
CA SER A 21 -0.12 16.05 -7.98
C SER A 21 -0.50 17.54 -7.89
N GLU A 22 -1.79 17.86 -8.01
CA GLU A 22 -2.39 19.20 -7.98
C GLU A 22 -3.25 19.46 -6.72
N TYR A 23 -3.22 18.60 -5.68
CA TYR A 23 -3.95 18.90 -4.45
C TYR A 23 -3.39 20.16 -3.77
N ASN A 24 -4.16 21.25 -3.86
CA ASN A 24 -3.83 22.55 -3.29
C ASN A 24 -4.70 22.74 -2.03
N PRO A 25 -4.16 22.54 -0.81
CA PRO A 25 -4.96 22.62 0.40
C PRO A 25 -5.54 24.03 0.56
N PRO A 26 -6.79 24.17 1.07
CA PRO A 26 -7.37 25.48 1.33
C PRO A 26 -6.47 26.25 2.30
N SER A 27 -5.97 27.39 1.83
CA SER A 27 -5.10 28.30 2.56
C SER A 27 -5.79 28.87 3.79
N ALA A 28 -5.58 28.25 4.94
CA ALA A 28 -5.52 28.93 6.23
C ALA A 28 -4.80 28.04 7.27
N ALA A 29 -3.60 28.46 7.66
CA ALA A 29 -2.72 27.93 8.71
C ALA A 29 -1.93 26.63 8.41
N LEU A 30 -0.71 26.79 7.87
CA LEU A 30 0.37 25.80 7.97
C LEU A 30 1.22 26.15 9.22
N PRO A 31 1.69 25.15 10.02
CA PRO A 31 2.96 24.53 9.65
C PRO A 31 3.12 23.05 10.07
N SER A 32 3.45 22.19 9.12
CA SER A 32 4.74 21.46 9.07
C SER A 32 4.79 20.63 7.79
N GLU A 33 6.00 20.31 7.32
CA GLU A 33 6.37 19.91 5.96
C GLU A 33 5.69 18.67 5.31
N ALA A 34 4.56 18.17 5.84
CA ALA A 34 3.76 17.11 5.23
C ALA A 34 2.23 17.33 5.24
N GLY A 35 1.72 18.54 5.52
CA GLY A 35 0.45 18.99 4.93
C GLY A 35 -0.87 18.77 5.69
N PHE A 36 -0.90 18.21 6.91
CA PHE A 36 -2.12 18.17 7.74
C PHE A 36 -1.96 18.74 9.15
N THR A 37 -3.09 19.12 9.75
CA THR A 37 -3.14 19.66 11.11
C THR A 37 -2.61 18.63 12.11
N ARG A 38 -1.61 19.01 12.90
CA ARG A 38 -1.02 18.14 13.94
C ARG A 38 -2.03 17.79 15.03
N LEU A 39 -1.68 16.81 15.86
CA LEU A 39 -2.42 16.49 17.09
C LEU A 39 -2.41 17.71 18.02
N ASP A 40 -3.44 17.83 18.84
CA ASP A 40 -3.56 18.94 19.79
C ASP A 40 -2.44 18.88 20.85
N PRO A 41 -2.15 20.00 21.56
CA PRO A 41 -1.16 20.01 22.63
C PRO A 41 -1.41 18.91 23.68
N GLY A 42 -0.34 18.30 24.16
CA GLY A 42 -0.39 17.16 25.09
C GLY A 42 -0.31 15.79 24.42
N SER A 43 -0.24 15.74 23.08
CA SER A 43 0.13 14.53 22.35
C SER A 43 1.50 13.99 22.77
N GLN A 44 1.61 12.68 22.74
CA GLN A 44 2.79 11.92 23.08
C GLN A 44 3.54 11.52 21.81
N LYS A 45 4.85 11.46 21.91
CA LYS A 45 5.75 11.04 20.84
C LYS A 45 6.59 9.86 21.29
N LEU A 46 6.80 8.92 20.38
CA LEU A 46 7.69 7.79 20.58
C LEU A 46 8.54 7.59 19.33
N VAL A 47 9.85 7.45 19.51
CA VAL A 47 10.81 7.18 18.44
C VAL A 47 11.22 5.72 18.52
N SER A 48 11.14 5.03 17.38
CA SER A 48 11.61 3.67 17.19
C SER A 48 12.68 3.61 16.10
N LEU A 49 13.02 2.43 15.59
CA LEU A 49 14.11 2.25 14.64
C LEU A 49 13.83 2.97 13.30
N HIS A 50 12.58 2.90 12.83
CA HIS A 50 12.17 3.41 11.52
C HIS A 50 11.12 4.53 11.60
N PHE A 51 10.53 4.80 12.77
CA PHE A 51 9.38 5.70 12.89
C PHE A 51 9.53 6.74 14.01
N GLU A 52 8.97 7.94 13.77
CA GLU A 52 8.55 8.87 14.82
C GLU A 52 7.01 8.81 14.92
N THR A 53 6.50 8.17 15.95
CA THR A 53 5.05 7.97 16.14
C THR A 53 4.48 9.00 17.10
N SER A 54 3.38 9.66 16.71
CA SER A 54 2.64 10.63 17.52
C SER A 54 1.20 10.14 17.75
N ALA A 55 0.73 10.16 19.01
CA ALA A 55 -0.64 9.83 19.39
C ALA A 55 -1.07 10.61 20.65
N TYR A 56 -2.35 10.58 21.04
CA TYR A 56 -2.81 11.33 22.23
C TYR A 56 -2.34 10.75 23.57
N THR A 57 -2.09 9.45 23.63
CA THR A 57 -1.67 8.76 24.86
C THR A 57 -0.33 8.07 24.66
N ALA A 58 0.41 7.86 25.76
CA ALA A 58 1.71 7.17 25.71
C ALA A 58 1.53 5.71 25.27
N ASP A 59 0.48 5.05 25.78
CA ASP A 59 0.12 3.68 25.40
C ASP A 59 -0.28 3.59 23.92
N GLY A 60 -1.03 4.57 23.40
CA GLY A 60 -1.39 4.64 21.99
C GLY A 60 -0.18 4.82 21.08
N ALA A 61 0.73 5.73 21.44
CA ALA A 61 1.97 5.94 20.69
C ALA A 61 2.86 4.67 20.68
N LYS A 62 2.94 3.98 21.83
CA LYS A 62 3.67 2.72 21.97
C LYS A 62 3.05 1.60 21.12
N ALA A 63 1.74 1.38 21.22
CA ALA A 63 1.04 0.34 20.47
C ALA A 63 1.12 0.55 18.94
N ALA A 64 0.97 1.81 18.49
CA ALA A 64 1.10 2.16 17.08
C ALA A 64 2.53 1.95 16.57
N SER A 65 3.55 2.38 17.34
CA SER A 65 4.95 2.19 16.99
C SER A 65 5.34 0.70 16.93
N GLU A 66 4.92 -0.11 17.90
CA GLU A 66 5.16 -1.57 17.91
C GLU A 66 4.52 -2.25 16.70
N THR A 67 3.31 -1.80 16.32
CA THR A 67 2.61 -2.27 15.12
C THR A 67 3.38 -1.90 13.86
N ALA A 68 3.81 -0.64 13.74
CA ALA A 68 4.57 -0.14 12.60
C ALA A 68 5.89 -0.90 12.42
N GLU A 69 6.67 -1.09 13.48
CA GLU A 69 7.94 -1.83 13.42
C GLU A 69 7.72 -3.31 13.04
N THR A 70 6.64 -3.91 13.52
CA THR A 70 6.29 -5.29 13.16
C THR A 70 5.90 -5.41 11.68
N LEU A 71 5.10 -4.46 11.18
CA LEU A 71 4.73 -4.42 9.77
C LEU A 71 5.93 -4.11 8.88
N TYR A 72 6.82 -3.19 9.27
CA TYR A 72 8.03 -2.88 8.51
C TYR A 72 8.87 -4.14 8.28
N ARG A 73 9.15 -4.93 9.33
CA ARG A 73 9.89 -6.19 9.19
C ARG A 73 9.19 -7.16 8.24
N LYS A 74 7.86 -7.32 8.38
CA LYS A 74 7.09 -8.21 7.50
C LYS A 74 7.17 -7.78 6.04
N ILE A 75 6.97 -6.48 5.75
CA ILE A 75 7.06 -5.94 4.40
C ILE A 75 8.46 -6.17 3.82
N MET A 76 9.54 -5.90 4.57
CA MET A 76 10.91 -6.18 4.11
C MET A 76 11.11 -7.68 3.81
N GLU A 77 10.59 -8.55 4.67
CA GLU A 77 10.70 -10.00 4.53
C GLU A 77 9.96 -10.54 3.31
N ASP A 78 8.77 -10.04 3.04
CA ASP A 78 7.91 -10.52 1.95
C ASP A 78 8.33 -9.95 0.59
N THR A 79 8.80 -8.70 0.57
CA THR A 79 9.23 -8.02 -0.66
C THR A 79 10.68 -8.33 -1.05
N GLY A 80 11.44 -8.98 -0.17
CA GLY A 80 12.86 -9.28 -0.39
C GLY A 80 13.78 -8.05 -0.25
N LEU A 81 13.28 -6.94 0.30
CA LEU A 81 14.01 -5.69 0.48
C LEU A 81 14.83 -5.66 1.78
N TYR A 82 15.45 -6.77 2.17
CA TYR A 82 16.11 -6.96 3.48
C TYR A 82 17.16 -5.91 3.89
N SER A 83 17.74 -5.20 2.93
CA SER A 83 18.79 -4.18 3.16
C SER A 83 18.28 -2.74 3.04
N PHE A 84 16.99 -2.56 2.72
CA PHE A 84 16.40 -1.23 2.66
C PHE A 84 16.26 -0.65 4.08
N MET A 85 16.66 0.61 4.20
CA MET A 85 16.55 1.41 5.40
C MET A 85 16.06 2.80 4.96
N PRO A 86 15.02 3.36 5.59
CA PRO A 86 14.60 4.72 5.30
C PRO A 86 15.72 5.69 5.65
N ARG A 87 15.84 6.77 4.87
CA ARG A 87 16.87 7.80 5.07
C ARG A 87 16.67 8.59 6.36
N GLU A 88 15.41 8.72 6.78
CA GLU A 88 14.96 9.41 7.96
C GLU A 88 13.80 8.63 8.58
N LEU A 89 13.48 8.90 9.84
CA LEU A 89 12.32 8.28 10.49
C LEU A 89 11.03 8.68 9.75
N TYR A 90 10.17 7.70 9.47
CA TYR A 90 8.84 7.95 8.93
C TYR A 90 7.93 8.53 10.03
N PRO A 91 7.34 9.72 9.85
CA PRO A 91 6.34 10.21 10.79
C PRO A 91 5.06 9.39 10.68
N LEU A 92 4.58 8.86 11.81
CA LEU A 92 3.29 8.19 11.93
C LEU A 92 2.41 8.99 12.90
N VAL A 93 1.34 9.60 12.38
CA VAL A 93 0.40 10.39 13.18
C VAL A 93 -0.90 9.64 13.34
N VAL A 94 -1.24 9.31 14.59
CA VAL A 94 -2.46 8.58 14.95
C VAL A 94 -3.44 9.52 15.64
N TYR A 95 -4.53 9.86 14.95
CA TYR A 95 -5.63 10.66 15.50
C TYR A 95 -6.50 9.80 16.43
N SER A 96 -7.27 10.44 17.31
CA SER A 96 -8.11 9.72 18.30
C SER A 96 -9.22 8.87 17.68
N GLY A 97 -9.58 9.14 16.42
CA GLY A 97 -10.57 8.38 15.66
C GLY A 97 -10.90 9.02 14.32
N GLN A 98 -11.83 8.39 13.60
CA GLN A 98 -12.21 8.75 12.22
C GLN A 98 -12.66 10.22 12.10
N ASP A 99 -13.52 10.69 13.01
CA ASP A 99 -14.08 12.04 12.94
C ASP A 99 -13.01 13.14 13.05
N GLU A 100 -12.05 12.96 13.96
CA GLU A 100 -10.93 13.88 14.08
C GLU A 100 -10.03 13.82 12.84
N TYR A 101 -9.68 12.62 12.40
CA TYR A 101 -8.86 12.40 11.22
C TYR A 101 -9.45 13.12 10.01
N LEU A 102 -10.73 12.88 9.68
CA LEU A 102 -11.40 13.51 8.54
C LEU A 102 -11.47 15.03 8.68
N ARG A 103 -11.77 15.53 9.88
CA ARG A 103 -11.83 16.98 10.15
C ARG A 103 -10.47 17.66 10.01
N LYS A 104 -9.39 17.02 10.48
CA LYS A 104 -8.03 17.61 10.50
C LYS A 104 -7.27 17.44 9.18
N THR A 105 -7.61 16.42 8.41
CA THR A 105 -6.98 16.15 7.11
C THR A 105 -7.81 16.62 5.92
N GLY A 106 -9.13 16.79 6.08
CA GLY A 106 -10.04 17.08 4.98
C GLY A 106 -10.22 15.90 4.02
N MET A 107 -9.79 14.70 4.40
CA MET A 107 -9.89 13.50 3.58
C MET A 107 -11.34 13.07 3.36
N PRO A 108 -11.64 12.37 2.27
CA PRO A 108 -12.96 11.81 2.03
C PRO A 108 -13.39 10.83 3.12
N ALA A 109 -14.70 10.72 3.35
CA ALA A 109 -15.27 9.95 4.48
C ALA A 109 -14.87 8.46 4.52
N TRP A 110 -14.52 7.87 3.37
CA TRP A 110 -14.10 6.48 3.26
C TRP A 110 -12.60 6.26 3.52
N SER A 111 -11.80 7.32 3.66
CA SER A 111 -10.36 7.21 3.89
C SER A 111 -10.09 6.65 5.28
N GLY A 112 -9.40 5.51 5.34
CA GLY A 112 -8.94 4.91 6.59
C GLY A 112 -7.52 5.34 6.99
N GLY A 113 -6.87 6.13 6.13
CA GLY A 113 -5.48 6.50 6.22
C GLY A 113 -5.01 7.19 4.94
N VAL A 114 -3.86 7.85 5.03
CA VAL A 114 -3.19 8.43 3.88
C VAL A 114 -1.69 8.54 4.12
N SER A 115 -0.91 8.23 3.10
CA SER A 115 0.51 8.54 3.01
C SER A 115 0.73 9.83 2.20
N VAL A 116 1.38 10.83 2.80
CA VAL A 116 1.74 12.09 2.14
C VAL A 116 3.21 12.38 2.35
N GLY A 117 3.95 12.52 1.25
CA GLY A 117 5.41 12.61 1.29
C GLY A 117 6.01 11.35 1.91
N ARG A 118 6.54 11.49 3.13
CA ARG A 118 7.11 10.39 3.92
C ARG A 118 6.37 10.12 5.23
N ALA A 119 5.20 10.71 5.40
CA ALA A 119 4.40 10.58 6.62
C ALA A 119 3.13 9.77 6.37
N VAL A 120 2.69 9.02 7.39
CA VAL A 120 1.39 8.34 7.43
C VAL A 120 0.49 9.04 8.45
N TYR A 121 -0.75 9.32 8.04
CA TYR A 121 -1.78 9.94 8.86
C TYR A 121 -2.98 9.01 8.94
N MET A 122 -3.36 8.60 10.14
CA MET A 122 -4.40 7.59 10.31
C MET A 122 -5.22 7.81 11.58
N PRO A 123 -6.53 7.47 11.57
CA PRO A 123 -7.32 7.38 12.79
C PRO A 123 -7.00 6.09 13.55
N ASP A 124 -7.06 6.15 14.88
CA ASP A 124 -7.20 4.95 15.70
C ASP A 124 -8.53 4.26 15.33
N SER A 125 -8.42 3.02 14.87
CA SER A 125 -9.55 2.25 14.32
C SER A 125 -9.26 0.76 14.35
N PRO A 126 -10.28 -0.11 14.29
CA PRO A 126 -10.06 -1.54 14.20
C PRO A 126 -9.36 -1.98 12.90
N GLN A 127 -9.33 -1.12 11.87
CA GLN A 127 -8.64 -1.37 10.59
C GLN A 127 -7.19 -0.89 10.60
N PHE A 128 -6.75 -0.20 11.67
CA PHE A 128 -5.46 0.50 11.76
C PHE A 128 -4.30 -0.34 11.27
N ARG A 129 -4.15 -1.58 11.77
CA ARG A 129 -3.05 -2.47 11.38
C ARG A 129 -3.03 -2.75 9.87
N HIS A 130 -4.19 -2.98 9.26
CA HIS A 130 -4.28 -3.37 7.86
C HIS A 130 -4.04 -2.19 6.94
N THR A 131 -4.69 -1.07 7.22
CA THR A 131 -4.48 0.16 6.47
C THR A 131 -3.05 0.68 6.64
N LEU A 132 -2.44 0.52 7.82
CA LEU A 132 -1.05 0.91 8.04
C LEU A 132 -0.09 0.06 7.19
N ALA A 133 -0.35 -1.25 7.04
CA ALA A 133 0.45 -2.11 6.17
C ALA A 133 0.39 -1.63 4.70
N HIS A 134 -0.79 -1.24 4.25
CA HIS A 134 -1.01 -0.66 2.91
C HIS A 134 -0.21 0.64 2.72
N GLU A 135 -0.45 1.62 3.59
CA GLU A 135 0.17 2.96 3.47
C GLU A 135 1.69 2.93 3.65
N MET A 136 2.21 2.10 4.56
CA MET A 136 3.65 1.91 4.72
C MET A 136 4.31 1.31 3.48
N THR A 137 3.59 0.42 2.78
CA THR A 137 4.09 -0.17 1.55
C THR A 137 4.31 0.90 0.48
N HIS A 138 3.41 1.88 0.37
CA HIS A 138 3.61 3.03 -0.52
C HIS A 138 4.83 3.86 -0.14
N LEU A 139 5.04 4.16 1.16
CA LEU A 139 6.21 4.92 1.61
C LEU A 139 7.52 4.22 1.23
N ILE A 140 7.62 2.94 1.59
CA ILE A 140 8.79 2.10 1.30
C ILE A 140 9.02 2.03 -0.21
N PHE A 141 7.97 1.75 -0.99
CA PHE A 141 8.06 1.64 -2.44
C PHE A 141 8.55 2.95 -3.07
N ASN A 142 7.92 4.07 -2.75
CA ASN A 142 8.26 5.36 -3.32
C ASN A 142 9.69 5.79 -2.98
N GLU A 143 10.14 5.56 -1.74
CA GLU A 143 11.51 5.87 -1.34
C GLU A 143 12.53 4.92 -1.98
N PHE A 144 12.21 3.62 -2.08
CA PHE A 144 13.06 2.64 -2.74
C PHE A 144 13.22 2.93 -4.24
N MET A 145 12.15 3.36 -4.91
CA MET A 145 12.17 3.66 -6.34
C MET A 145 12.96 4.93 -6.67
N VAL A 146 13.14 5.85 -5.70
CA VAL A 146 13.80 7.17 -5.82
C VAL A 146 13.09 8.14 -6.76
N ARG A 147 12.64 7.67 -7.93
CA ARG A 147 11.86 8.38 -8.95
C ARG A 147 10.76 7.45 -9.46
N PRO A 148 9.64 7.34 -8.74
CA PRO A 148 8.54 6.48 -9.17
C PRO A 148 7.98 6.93 -10.51
N ASP A 149 7.69 5.97 -11.39
CA ASP A 149 7.13 6.17 -12.72
C ASP A 149 5.68 5.64 -12.78
N PRO A 150 4.76 6.29 -13.52
CA PRO A 150 3.37 5.83 -13.62
C PRO A 150 3.20 4.36 -14.06
N SER A 151 4.11 3.81 -14.87
CA SER A 151 4.09 2.40 -15.28
C SER A 151 4.36 1.42 -14.14
N GLN A 152 4.88 1.91 -13.01
CA GLN A 152 5.17 1.11 -11.82
C GLN A 152 3.99 1.05 -10.86
N ARG A 153 2.90 1.79 -11.13
CA ARG A 153 1.77 1.92 -10.21
C ARG A 153 1.09 0.59 -9.90
N TRP A 154 0.96 -0.31 -10.88
CA TRP A 154 0.41 -1.65 -10.64
C TRP A 154 1.24 -2.46 -9.64
N ILE A 155 2.56 -2.25 -9.58
CA ILE A 155 3.45 -2.90 -8.61
C ILE A 155 3.23 -2.29 -7.24
N ASN A 156 3.22 -0.96 -7.14
CA ASN A 156 3.05 -0.25 -5.88
C ASN A 156 1.72 -0.63 -5.20
N GLU A 157 0.62 -0.53 -5.94
CA GLU A 157 -0.72 -0.85 -5.46
C GLU A 157 -0.87 -2.37 -5.22
N GLY A 158 -0.29 -3.21 -6.08
CA GLY A 158 -0.31 -4.66 -5.89
C GLY A 158 0.44 -5.10 -4.64
N MET A 159 1.58 -4.48 -4.33
CA MET A 159 2.30 -4.71 -3.07
C MET A 159 1.48 -4.24 -1.88
N ALA A 160 0.88 -3.05 -1.94
CA ALA A 160 0.10 -2.51 -0.84
C ALA A 160 -1.14 -3.37 -0.53
N VAL A 161 -1.86 -3.84 -1.55
CA VAL A 161 -2.97 -4.80 -1.40
C VAL A 161 -2.48 -6.14 -0.83
N TYR A 162 -1.35 -6.66 -1.33
CA TYR A 162 -0.78 -7.91 -0.82
C TYR A 162 -0.45 -7.82 0.68
N GLU A 163 0.26 -6.76 1.10
CA GLU A 163 0.64 -6.56 2.50
C GLU A 163 -0.58 -6.29 3.41
N GLU A 164 -1.60 -5.60 2.89
CA GLU A 164 -2.88 -5.42 3.58
C GLU A 164 -3.56 -6.77 3.85
N GLU A 165 -3.61 -7.69 2.88
CA GLU A 165 -4.14 -9.06 3.06
C GLU A 165 -3.30 -9.90 4.02
N GLU A 166 -1.98 -9.83 3.87
CA GLU A 166 -1.05 -10.56 4.72
C GLU A 166 -1.19 -10.14 6.19
N SER A 167 -1.40 -8.85 6.43
CA SER A 167 -1.67 -8.33 7.78
C SER A 167 -3.00 -8.84 8.37
N ARG A 168 -3.93 -9.31 7.54
CA ARG A 168 -5.21 -9.98 7.92
C ARG A 168 -5.07 -11.49 8.14
N GLY A 169 -3.86 -12.03 8.13
CA GLY A 169 -3.60 -13.46 8.28
C GLY A 169 -3.59 -14.22 6.95
N GLY A 170 -3.23 -13.55 5.85
CA GLY A 170 -3.05 -14.18 4.54
C GLY A 170 -4.35 -14.55 3.84
N MET A 171 -5.43 -13.81 4.11
CA MET A 171 -6.70 -14.02 3.42
C MET A 171 -6.54 -13.67 1.94
N ARG A 172 -6.40 -14.70 1.10
CA ARG A 172 -6.23 -14.54 -0.34
C ARG A 172 -7.49 -13.97 -0.98
N MET A 173 -7.44 -12.74 -1.49
CA MET A 173 -8.50 -12.29 -2.38
C MET A 173 -8.43 -13.05 -3.69
N ARG A 174 -9.61 -13.39 -4.19
CA ARG A 174 -9.75 -13.96 -5.52
C ARG A 174 -9.59 -12.83 -6.54
N PRO A 175 -8.83 -13.04 -7.62
CA PRO A 175 -8.83 -12.11 -8.74
C PRO A 175 -10.25 -11.95 -9.30
N GLY A 176 -10.48 -10.81 -9.95
CA GLY A 176 -11.76 -10.50 -10.60
C GLY A 176 -12.18 -11.58 -11.60
N THR A 177 -13.48 -11.69 -11.87
CA THR A 177 -14.04 -12.70 -12.77
C THR A 177 -13.49 -12.56 -14.19
N GLN A 178 -13.20 -11.33 -14.62
CA GLN A 178 -12.53 -11.01 -15.88
C GLN A 178 -11.09 -10.58 -15.63
N ALA A 179 -10.14 -11.25 -16.26
CA ALA A 179 -8.73 -10.85 -16.20
C ALA A 179 -8.51 -9.64 -17.13
N ILE A 180 -7.94 -8.57 -16.59
CA ILE A 180 -7.44 -7.43 -17.34
C ILE A 180 -6.10 -7.86 -17.97
N PRO A 181 -5.88 -7.73 -19.29
CA PRO A 181 -4.60 -8.06 -19.89
C PRO A 181 -3.45 -7.28 -19.25
N PHE A 182 -2.26 -7.85 -19.08
CA PHE A 182 -1.15 -7.18 -18.38
C PHE A 182 -0.77 -5.84 -19.03
N ARG A 183 -0.78 -5.79 -20.36
CA ARG A 183 -0.54 -4.54 -21.11
C ARG A 183 -1.53 -3.44 -20.70
N GLU A 184 -2.79 -3.82 -20.52
CA GLU A 184 -3.85 -2.93 -20.03
C GLU A 184 -3.67 -2.63 -18.54
N MET A 185 -3.38 -3.63 -17.70
CA MET A 185 -3.15 -3.45 -16.26
C MET A 185 -2.03 -2.44 -15.96
N VAL A 186 -0.94 -2.47 -16.74
CA VAL A 186 0.19 -1.55 -16.62
C VAL A 186 -0.17 -0.13 -17.08
N SER A 187 -1.04 0.00 -18.08
CA SER A 187 -1.38 1.30 -18.71
C SER A 187 -2.66 1.95 -18.16
N LEU A 188 -3.58 1.17 -17.61
CA LEU A 188 -4.90 1.58 -17.12
C LEU A 188 -4.93 1.83 -15.61
N ALA A 189 -3.79 2.12 -14.98
CA ALA A 189 -3.74 2.36 -13.54
C ALA A 189 -4.80 3.42 -13.14
N PRO A 190 -5.91 3.05 -12.48
CA PRO A 190 -7.10 3.89 -12.45
C PRO A 190 -6.85 5.18 -11.67
N ILE A 191 -7.20 6.34 -12.22
CA ILE A 191 -7.17 7.60 -11.47
C ILE A 191 -8.59 7.84 -10.93
N GLY A 192 -8.81 7.63 -9.63
CA GLY A 192 -10.11 7.81 -8.98
C GLY A 192 -10.93 6.52 -8.78
N GLU A 193 -11.97 6.62 -7.96
CA GLU A 193 -12.43 5.53 -7.05
C GLU A 193 -13.68 4.72 -7.44
N ARG A 194 -14.47 5.11 -8.44
CA ARG A 194 -15.90 4.73 -8.41
C ARG A 194 -16.38 3.83 -9.52
N ASP A 195 -15.54 2.92 -10.02
CA ASP A 195 -15.98 1.88 -10.93
C ASP A 195 -15.66 0.48 -10.40
N VAL A 196 -16.56 -0.48 -10.64
CA VAL A 196 -16.31 -1.92 -10.39
C VAL A 196 -14.98 -2.37 -11.01
N VAL A 197 -14.63 -1.74 -12.14
CA VAL A 197 -13.36 -1.90 -12.86
C VAL A 197 -12.14 -1.53 -12.00
N VAL A 198 -12.25 -0.48 -11.17
CA VAL A 198 -11.20 -0.06 -10.23
C VAL A 198 -10.99 -1.15 -9.19
N GLY A 199 -12.08 -1.63 -8.59
CA GLY A 199 -12.03 -2.71 -7.61
C GLY A 199 -11.36 -3.96 -8.17
N ASP A 200 -11.76 -4.41 -9.36
CA ASP A 200 -11.18 -5.59 -10.01
C ASP A 200 -9.71 -5.41 -10.40
N TRP A 201 -9.31 -4.19 -10.80
CA TRP A 201 -7.91 -3.87 -11.03
C TRP A 201 -7.08 -4.07 -9.76
N TYR A 202 -7.51 -3.51 -8.62
CA TYR A 202 -6.81 -3.68 -7.33
C TYR A 202 -6.72 -5.15 -6.90
N ARG A 203 -7.82 -5.92 -7.02
CA ARG A 203 -7.79 -7.37 -6.72
C ARG A 203 -6.80 -8.11 -7.62
N GLN A 204 -6.77 -7.74 -8.90
CA GLN A 204 -5.90 -8.37 -9.87
C GLN A 204 -4.43 -8.06 -9.57
N VAL A 205 -4.05 -6.79 -9.42
CA VAL A 205 -2.63 -6.43 -9.17
C VAL A 205 -2.12 -7.05 -7.88
N GLY A 206 -2.95 -7.07 -6.82
CA GLY A 206 -2.62 -7.77 -5.58
C GLY A 206 -2.42 -9.28 -5.79
N SER A 207 -3.29 -9.92 -6.57
CA SER A 207 -3.16 -11.36 -6.90
C SER A 207 -1.93 -11.67 -7.75
N VAL A 208 -1.52 -10.75 -8.64
CA VAL A 208 -0.32 -10.89 -9.47
C VAL A 208 0.93 -10.78 -8.60
N VAL A 209 1.02 -9.75 -7.76
CA VAL A 209 2.15 -9.58 -6.83
C VAL A 209 2.24 -10.78 -5.87
N ARG A 210 1.12 -11.22 -5.29
CA ARG A 210 1.06 -12.45 -4.49
C ARG A 210 1.64 -13.65 -5.25
N PHE A 211 1.23 -13.86 -6.50
CA PHE A 211 1.73 -14.96 -7.33
C PHE A 211 3.23 -14.84 -7.59
N MET A 212 3.74 -13.64 -7.86
CA MET A 212 5.17 -13.40 -8.05
C MET A 212 5.97 -13.72 -6.78
N ILE A 213 5.50 -13.29 -5.61
CA ILE A 213 6.17 -13.55 -4.32
C ILE A 213 6.10 -15.04 -3.95
N GLU A 214 4.91 -15.65 -4.03
CA GLU A 214 4.69 -17.04 -3.56
C GLU A 214 5.26 -18.09 -4.52
N ARG A 215 5.21 -17.86 -5.84
CA ARG A 215 5.70 -18.81 -6.85
C ARG A 215 7.08 -18.48 -7.38
N GLY A 216 7.41 -17.20 -7.47
CA GLY A 216 8.72 -16.73 -7.91
C GLY A 216 9.73 -16.59 -6.77
N GLY A 217 9.25 -16.49 -5.53
CA GLY A 217 10.08 -16.37 -4.33
C GLY A 217 10.44 -14.92 -3.99
N LYS A 218 10.53 -14.66 -2.68
CA LYS A 218 10.80 -13.33 -2.09
C LYS A 218 12.11 -12.70 -2.58
N VAL A 219 13.19 -13.49 -2.66
CA VAL A 219 14.49 -13.02 -3.18
C VAL A 219 14.37 -12.58 -4.64
N GLY A 220 13.67 -13.37 -5.45
CA GLY A 220 13.43 -13.04 -6.85
C GLY A 220 12.58 -11.78 -7.01
N PHE A 221 11.56 -11.60 -6.16
CA PHE A 221 10.77 -10.38 -6.14
C PHE A 221 11.60 -9.13 -5.78
N GLY A 222 12.52 -9.24 -4.81
CA GLY A 222 13.46 -8.17 -4.50
C GLY A 222 14.38 -7.80 -5.67
N GLU A 223 14.90 -8.79 -6.41
CA GLU A 223 15.70 -8.54 -7.62
C GLU A 223 14.86 -7.95 -8.77
N PHE A 224 13.60 -8.36 -8.90
CA PHE A 224 12.63 -7.73 -9.81
C PHE A 224 12.43 -6.25 -9.47
N LEU A 225 12.20 -5.91 -8.20
CA LEU A 225 12.04 -4.51 -7.77
C LEU A 225 13.29 -3.67 -8.04
N LYS A 226 14.49 -4.20 -7.80
CA LYS A 226 15.75 -3.52 -8.14
C LYS A 226 15.86 -3.27 -9.65
N ALA A 227 15.52 -4.25 -10.47
CA ALA A 227 15.52 -4.11 -11.92
C ALA A 227 14.54 -3.03 -12.41
N VAL A 228 13.35 -2.97 -11.81
CA VAL A 228 12.35 -1.92 -12.08
C VAL A 228 12.87 -0.54 -11.69
N ARG A 229 13.45 -0.40 -10.48
CA ARG A 229 14.06 0.85 -9.99
C ARG A 229 15.16 1.33 -10.94
N ASP A 230 15.98 0.42 -11.43
CA ASP A 230 17.10 0.73 -12.32
C ASP A 230 16.63 1.04 -13.76
N GLY A 231 15.32 1.10 -14.01
CA GLY A 231 14.72 1.53 -15.28
C GLY A 231 14.72 0.46 -16.36
N ARG A 232 14.91 -0.82 -15.99
CA ARG A 232 14.89 -1.92 -16.97
C ARG A 232 13.48 -2.12 -17.54
N PRO A 233 13.32 -2.44 -18.83
CA PRO A 233 12.03 -2.80 -19.40
C PRO A 233 11.39 -3.96 -18.64
N LEU A 234 10.06 -3.99 -18.57
CA LEU A 234 9.32 -4.95 -17.74
C LEU A 234 9.70 -6.42 -18.03
N ASP A 235 9.84 -6.80 -19.30
CA ASP A 235 10.27 -8.16 -19.67
C ASP A 235 11.66 -8.51 -19.12
N GLU A 236 12.57 -7.53 -19.11
CA GLU A 236 13.90 -7.71 -18.53
C GLU A 236 13.87 -7.75 -17.01
N ALA A 237 13.05 -6.91 -16.38
CA ALA A 237 12.87 -6.95 -14.93
C ALA A 237 12.32 -8.31 -14.47
N VAL A 238 11.28 -8.84 -15.14
CA VAL A 238 10.70 -10.16 -14.84
C VAL A 238 11.76 -11.25 -14.97
N ARG A 239 12.55 -11.25 -16.05
CA ARG A 239 13.61 -12.25 -16.25
C ARG A 239 14.74 -12.13 -15.23
N THR A 240 15.06 -10.91 -14.80
CA THR A 240 16.10 -10.64 -13.80
C THR A 240 15.67 -11.19 -12.43
N GLY A 241 14.43 -10.92 -12.02
CA GLY A 241 13.91 -11.39 -10.74
C GLY A 241 13.58 -12.88 -10.70
N PHE A 242 13.12 -13.44 -11.82
CA PHE A 242 12.57 -14.79 -11.85
C PHE A 242 13.21 -15.66 -12.95
N PRO A 243 14.55 -15.83 -12.91
CA PRO A 243 15.27 -16.61 -13.92
C PRO A 243 14.78 -18.06 -13.91
N GLY A 244 14.39 -18.57 -15.08
CA GLY A 244 13.88 -19.94 -15.24
C GLY A 244 12.39 -20.11 -14.94
N ASN A 245 11.74 -19.14 -14.28
CA ASN A 245 10.29 -19.16 -14.06
C ASN A 245 9.54 -18.50 -15.23
N TRP A 246 9.91 -17.27 -15.57
CA TRP A 246 9.22 -16.48 -16.60
C TRP A 246 10.22 -15.71 -17.46
N ALA A 247 10.15 -15.88 -18.79
CA ALA A 247 11.07 -15.23 -19.73
C ALA A 247 10.68 -13.78 -20.08
N SER A 248 9.42 -13.40 -19.82
CA SER A 248 8.81 -12.11 -20.16
C SER A 248 7.57 -11.84 -19.30
N ALA A 249 7.03 -10.62 -19.35
CA ALA A 249 5.76 -10.26 -18.74
C ALA A 249 4.59 -11.09 -19.28
N ALA A 250 4.59 -11.40 -20.59
CA ALA A 250 3.58 -12.26 -21.20
C ALA A 250 3.64 -13.70 -20.67
N ALA A 251 4.84 -14.24 -20.42
CA ALA A 251 5.01 -15.56 -19.81
C ALA A 251 4.51 -15.57 -18.36
N LEU A 252 4.78 -14.49 -17.60
CA LEU A 252 4.25 -14.30 -16.26
C LEU A 252 2.70 -14.23 -16.27
N GLU A 253 2.11 -13.45 -17.17
CA GLU A 253 0.67 -13.34 -17.33
C GLU A 253 0.01 -14.69 -17.64
N ALA A 254 0.57 -15.46 -18.58
CA ALA A 254 0.07 -16.78 -18.93
C ALA A 254 0.13 -17.75 -17.72
N ALA A 255 1.24 -17.74 -16.99
CA ALA A 255 1.41 -18.58 -15.80
C ALA A 255 0.45 -18.18 -14.66
N TRP A 256 0.31 -16.87 -14.39
CA TRP A 256 -0.63 -16.35 -13.40
C TRP A 256 -2.07 -16.71 -13.76
N THR A 257 -2.47 -16.51 -15.03
CA THR A 257 -3.83 -16.81 -15.50
C THR A 257 -4.18 -18.28 -15.32
N ALA A 258 -3.23 -19.18 -15.55
CA ALA A 258 -3.42 -20.62 -15.35
C ALA A 258 -3.56 -21.03 -13.87
N ASN A 259 -3.25 -20.14 -12.93
CA ASN A 259 -3.21 -20.41 -11.48
C ASN A 259 -4.12 -19.47 -10.65
N ARG A 260 -4.99 -18.71 -11.32
CA ARG A 260 -5.83 -17.67 -10.70
C ARG A 260 -7.06 -18.24 -9.99
#